data_AF-A0A970C037-F1
#
_entry.id   AF-A0A970C037-F1
#
_cell.length_a   1.000
_cell.length_b   1.000
_cell.length_c   1.000
_cell.angle_alpha   90.00
_cell.angle_beta   90.00
_cell.angle_gamma   90.00
#
_symmetry.space_group_name_H-M   'P 1'
#
loop_
_entity.id
_entity.type
_entity.pdbx_description
1 polymer ?
#
loop_
_entity_poly.entity_id
_entity_poly.type
_entity_poly.pdbx_seq_one_letter_code
_entity_poly.pdbx_strand_id
1 'polypeptide(L)' 'SVRPDRRLPAANVEPFAYLKDVLTRIAAHPVKDLAALLPNRWKPAAV' A
#
# COMPACT_ATOMS: atom_id res chain seq x y z
N SER A 1 -31.31 6.18 1.10
CA SER A 1 -30.48 5.44 0.13
C SER A 1 -29.09 5.25 0.72
N VAL A 2 -28.91 4.23 1.57
CA VAL A 2 -27.60 3.86 2.12
C VAL A 2 -26.84 3.22 0.97
N ARG A 3 -25.75 3.86 0.51
CA ARG A 3 -24.92 3.24 -0.53
C ARG A 3 -24.30 1.99 0.10
N PRO A 4 -24.53 0.78 -0.46
CA PRO A 4 -23.92 -0.41 0.06
C PRO A 4 -22.40 -0.19 0.05
N ASP A 5 -21.82 -0.51 1.20
CA ASP A 5 -20.42 -0.35 1.56
C ASP A 5 -19.52 -0.64 0.36
N ARG A 6 -18.82 0.40 -0.14
CA ARG A 6 -17.87 0.25 -1.24
C ARG A 6 -16.64 -0.44 -0.67
N ARG A 7 -16.74 -1.75 -0.40
CA ARG A 7 -15.57 -2.58 -0.14
C ARG A 7 -14.68 -2.48 -1.37
N LEU A 8 -13.60 -1.73 -1.23
CA LEU A 8 -12.52 -1.79 -2.18
C LEU A 8 -12.05 -3.26 -2.22
N PRO A 9 -11.82 -3.84 -3.41
CA PRO A 9 -11.27 -5.18 -3.49
C PRO A 9 -10.00 -5.23 -2.64
N ALA A 10 -9.89 -6.23 -1.77
CA ALA A 10 -8.67 -6.45 -1.00
C ALA A 10 -7.50 -6.54 -1.98
N ALA A 11 -6.45 -5.75 -1.75
CA ALA A 11 -5.26 -5.82 -2.59
C ALA A 11 -4.62 -7.20 -2.45
N ASN A 12 -4.26 -7.82 -3.58
CA ASN A 12 -3.67 -9.15 -3.61
C ASN A 12 -2.17 -9.10 -3.23
N VAL A 13 -1.90 -8.67 -2.00
CA VAL A 13 -0.57 -8.50 -1.43
C VAL A 13 -0.47 -9.27 -0.14
N GLU A 14 0.72 -9.80 0.17
CA GLU A 14 0.96 -10.38 1.49
C GLU A 14 0.98 -9.25 2.54
N PRO A 15 0.04 -9.22 3.51
CA PRO A 15 -0.15 -8.07 4.38
C PRO A 15 1.06 -7.71 5.24
N PHE A 16 1.78 -8.71 5.75
CA PHE A 16 2.89 -8.48 6.65
C PHE A 16 4.12 -7.91 5.92
N ALA A 17 4.47 -8.48 4.76
CA ALA A 17 5.55 -8.02 3.90
C ALA A 17 5.29 -6.59 3.40
N TYR A 18 4.05 -6.29 3.01
CA TYR A 18 3.64 -4.94 2.63
C TYR A 18 3.88 -3.95 3.77
N LEU A 19 3.36 -4.24 4.97
CA LEU A 19 3.47 -3.35 6.12
C LEU A 19 4.94 -3.15 6.52
N LYS A 20 5.72 -4.23 6.60
CA LYS A 20 7.14 -4.18 6.93
C LYS A 20 7.91 -3.28 5.96
N ASP A 21 7.75 -3.51 4.65
CA ASP A 21 8.42 -2.74 3.59
C ASP A 21 8.02 -1.25 3.63
N VAL A 22 6.73 -0.95 3.76
CA VAL A 22 6.24 0.43 3.90
C VAL A 22 6.85 1.13 5.11
N LEU A 23 6.82 0.51 6.30
CA LEU A 23 7.37 1.12 7.51
C LEU A 23 8.88 1.35 7.42
N THR A 24 9.62 0.48 6.72
CA THR A 24 11.06 0.65 6.53
C THR A 24 11.41 1.84 5.63
N ARG A 25 10.65 2.10 4.57
CA ARG A 25 11.01 3.13 3.57
C ARG A 25 10.26 4.45 3.70
N ILE A 26 9.10 4.48 4.36
CA ILE A 26 8.20 5.66 4.37
C ILE A 26 8.89 6.91 4.92
N ALA A 27 9.82 6.76 5.87
CA ALA A 27 10.59 7.87 6.43
C ALA A 27 11.49 8.57 5.39
N ALA A 28 11.95 7.86 4.37
CA ALA A 28 12.78 8.39 3.29
C ALA A 28 11.99 8.63 1.98
N HIS A 29 10.70 8.30 1.95
CA HIS A 29 9.89 8.35 0.73
C HIS A 29 9.40 9.78 0.44
N PRO A 30 9.54 10.30 -0.79
CA PRO A 30 9.03 11.63 -1.12
C PRO A 30 7.50 11.71 -0.95
N VAL A 31 7.01 12.72 -0.24
CA VAL A 31 5.56 12.93 0.00
C VAL A 31 4.75 12.97 -1.31
N LYS A 32 5.31 13.59 -2.35
CA LYS A 32 4.70 13.68 -3.69
C LYS A 32 4.48 12.33 -4.37
N ASP A 33 5.10 11.25 -3.88
CA ASP A 33 5.04 9.91 -4.45
C ASP A 33 4.48 8.86 -3.48
N LEU A 34 3.84 9.26 -2.38
CA LEU A 34 3.24 8.33 -1.40
C LEU A 34 2.26 7.34 -2.03
N ALA A 35 1.63 7.70 -3.14
CA ALA A 35 0.72 6.82 -3.88
C ALA A 35 1.39 5.55 -4.42
N ALA A 36 2.73 5.55 -4.60
CA ALA A 36 3.48 4.35 -4.97
C ALA A 36 3.51 3.29 -3.85
N LEU A 37 3.30 3.73 -2.60
CA LEU A 37 3.25 2.86 -1.43
C LEU A 37 1.86 2.24 -1.21
N LEU A 38 0.85 2.55 -2.03
CA LEU A 38 -0.48 1.96 -1.87
C LEU A 38 -0.48 0.46 -2.20
N PRO A 39 -1.31 -0.37 -1.55
CA PRO A 39 -1.30 -1.82 -1.72
C PRO A 39 -1.47 -2.30 -3.18
N ASN A 40 -2.26 -1.57 -3.98
CA ASN A 40 -2.49 -1.90 -5.40
C ASN A 40 -1.34 -1.48 -6.34
N ARG A 41 -0.40 -0.67 -5.85
CA ARG A 41 0.77 -0.16 -6.60
C ARG A 41 2.09 -0.62 -6.00
N TRP A 42 2.02 -1.31 -4.86
CA TRP A 42 3.18 -1.76 -4.13
C TRP A 42 4.06 -2.65 -5.00
N LYS A 43 5.34 -2.28 -5.07
CA LYS A 43 6.42 -3.10 -5.61
C LYS A 43 7.41 -3.36 -4.48
N PRO A 44 7.71 -4.63 -4.16
CA PRO A 44 8.74 -4.95 -3.18
C PRO A 44 10.07 -4.34 -3.61
N ALA A 45 10.84 -3.83 -2.65
CA ALA A 45 12.23 -3.48 -2.91
C ALA A 45 12.97 -4.73 -3.41
N ALA A 46 13.78 -4.58 -4.46
CA ALA A 46 14.68 -5.65 -4.87
C ALA A 46 15.68 -5.92 -3.73
N VAL A 47 15.88 -7.20 -3.41
CA VAL A 47 16.91 -7.66 -2.46
C VAL A 47 18.29 -7.49 -3.09
#